data_AF-A0A2V8D3F0-F1
#
_entry.id   AF-A0A2V8D3F0-F1
#
_cell.length_a   1.000
_cell.length_b   1.000
_cell.length_c   1.000
_cell.angle_alpha   90.00
_cell.angle_beta   90.00
_cell.angle_gamma   90.00
#
_symmetry.space_group_name_H-M   'P 1'
#
loop_
_entity.id
_entity.type
_entity.pdbx_description
1 polymer ?
#
loop_
_entity_poly.entity_id
_entity_poly.type
_entity_poly.pdbx_seq_one_letter_code
_entity_poly.pdbx_strand_id
1 'polypeptide(L)'
;MHTAGEFDVVRALAVAVSVMPALTHSVAQPSAQSESVAPTTVALVESWPDGRTIYELTSTRRASMWTPFFPRVDGYKLPEGATPVYAVQFGRVLVGRNIHVDISVLLGSAQPPGVPIASVVVSPGSRVVIDALAKFGVQPVTLSMVDVAPMTPYLPTVVSVSPQIEVANVDLLNAPYPGYRMTLRNLGSKGVSNVHVQSYRGQEKALSALKRAEDGRPMMHPGGSYTFDMNLTSGLANELTAPGRWTPRAIDLIEFDSVRWDDGTYDGTPPFPDADALIESDSGRRLQLRRIVDALRAAFAEPSSGFGVLASAKNRIDVLTDAEPDQVDAAKLAMQSTKASVRADIARFERDHSMSSDGVVRDWLTSLLRRYEAWLTRLSPP
;
A
#
# COMPACT_ATOMS: atom_id res chain seq x y z
N MET A 1 -1.29 82.13 -19.62
CA MET A 1 0.01 82.77 -19.89
C MET A 1 0.99 81.67 -20.25
N HIS A 2 1.33 81.58 -21.55
CA HIS A 2 2.44 80.86 -22.20
C HIS A 2 2.70 79.37 -21.84
N THR A 3 2.78 78.40 -22.76
CA THR A 3 3.30 78.42 -24.15
C THR A 3 2.95 77.12 -24.91
N ALA A 4 2.79 77.27 -26.25
CA ALA A 4 3.14 76.40 -27.40
C ALA A 4 3.19 74.86 -27.25
N GLY A 5 2.68 74.01 -28.15
CA GLY A 5 2.41 74.16 -29.59
C GLY A 5 3.50 73.46 -30.41
N GLU A 6 3.20 72.32 -31.06
CA GLU A 6 3.81 71.95 -32.35
C GLU A 6 3.04 70.84 -33.08
N PHE A 7 2.78 71.14 -34.36
CA PHE A 7 2.31 70.37 -35.52
C PHE A 7 3.37 69.30 -35.92
N ASP A 8 3.21 68.31 -36.81
CA ASP A 8 2.13 67.66 -37.58
C ASP A 8 2.89 66.78 -38.61
N VAL A 9 2.58 65.48 -38.75
CA VAL A 9 2.87 64.73 -40.00
C VAL A 9 1.80 63.66 -40.21
N VAL A 10 0.92 63.95 -41.17
CA VAL A 10 -0.06 63.07 -41.78
C VAL A 10 0.60 61.94 -42.58
N ARG A 11 0.12 60.69 -42.41
CA ARG A 11 -0.22 59.80 -43.55
C ARG A 11 -1.06 58.58 -43.10
N ALA A 12 -2.19 58.44 -43.77
CA ALA A 12 -3.21 57.42 -43.62
C ALA A 12 -2.76 56.02 -44.11
N LEU A 13 -3.35 54.96 -43.54
CA LEU A 13 -4.03 53.92 -44.33
C LEU A 13 -4.97 53.06 -43.48
N ALA A 14 -5.99 52.55 -44.17
CA ALA A 14 -7.20 51.88 -43.70
C ALA A 14 -7.01 50.51 -43.01
N VAL A 15 -8.05 50.04 -42.32
CA VAL A 15 -8.99 48.99 -42.79
C VAL A 15 -9.88 48.59 -41.60
N ALA A 16 -11.20 48.76 -41.76
CA ALA A 16 -12.21 48.16 -40.89
C ALA A 16 -12.44 46.70 -41.35
N VAL A 17 -12.18 45.73 -40.47
CA VAL A 17 -12.52 44.33 -40.69
C VAL A 17 -13.70 43.96 -39.80
N SER A 18 -14.84 43.66 -40.44
CA SER A 18 -15.96 42.91 -39.87
C SER A 18 -15.51 41.54 -39.37
N VAL A 19 -15.93 41.16 -38.16
CA VAL A 19 -15.87 39.77 -37.71
C VAL A 19 -17.24 39.34 -37.19
N MET A 20 -17.87 38.43 -37.92
CA MET A 20 -18.84 37.46 -37.41
C MET A 20 -18.59 36.14 -38.18
N PRO A 21 -19.05 34.99 -37.71
CA PRO A 21 -18.85 34.34 -36.41
C PRO A 21 -18.15 32.98 -36.60
N ALA A 22 -17.35 32.50 -35.63
CA ALA A 22 -16.84 31.12 -35.68
C ALA A 22 -17.72 30.23 -34.79
N LEU A 23 -18.55 29.41 -35.43
CA LEU A 23 -19.19 28.24 -34.83
C LEU A 23 -18.10 27.27 -34.35
N THR A 24 -17.78 27.31 -33.06
CA THR A 24 -16.89 26.31 -32.44
C THR A 24 -17.63 24.98 -32.40
N HIS A 25 -17.34 24.12 -33.37
CA HIS A 25 -17.63 22.70 -33.27
C HIS A 25 -16.85 22.16 -32.07
N SER A 26 -17.56 21.82 -30.99
CA SER A 26 -16.99 21.01 -29.91
C SER A 26 -16.69 19.65 -30.52
N VAL A 27 -15.42 19.41 -30.85
CA VAL A 27 -14.93 18.07 -31.13
C VAL A 27 -15.03 17.33 -29.81
N ALA A 28 -16.06 16.50 -29.67
CA ALA A 28 -16.15 15.54 -28.60
C ALA A 28 -14.87 14.72 -28.61
N GLN A 29 -14.02 14.95 -27.60
CA GLN A 29 -12.88 14.09 -27.32
C GLN A 29 -13.42 12.66 -27.18
N PRO A 30 -12.92 11.69 -27.97
CA PRO A 30 -13.26 10.30 -27.73
C PRO A 30 -12.90 9.99 -26.28
N SER A 31 -13.92 9.67 -25.49
CA SER A 31 -13.76 9.07 -24.17
C SER A 31 -12.76 7.93 -24.34
N ALA A 32 -11.60 8.05 -23.67
CA ALA A 32 -10.58 7.02 -23.65
C ALA A 32 -11.29 5.70 -23.32
N GLN A 33 -11.44 4.85 -24.33
CA GLN A 33 -11.93 3.49 -24.14
C GLN A 33 -10.98 2.88 -23.13
N SER A 34 -11.50 2.62 -21.93
CA SER A 34 -10.78 1.88 -20.91
C SER A 34 -10.34 0.58 -21.57
N GLU A 35 -9.04 0.39 -21.78
CA GLU A 35 -8.52 -0.88 -22.30
C GLU A 35 -9.17 -2.00 -21.50
N SER A 36 -9.86 -2.91 -22.19
CA SER A 36 -10.51 -4.04 -21.56
C SER A 36 -9.42 -4.89 -20.91
N VAL A 37 -9.27 -4.78 -19.59
CA VAL A 37 -8.30 -5.57 -18.84
C VAL A 37 -8.74 -7.03 -18.91
N ALA A 38 -7.86 -7.91 -19.40
CA ALA A 38 -8.17 -9.33 -19.49
C ALA A 38 -8.25 -9.97 -18.08
N PRO A 39 -9.15 -10.94 -17.85
CA PRO A 39 -9.19 -11.71 -16.62
C PRO A 39 -7.87 -12.46 -16.37
N THR A 40 -7.52 -12.63 -15.09
CA THR A 40 -6.45 -13.53 -14.68
C THR A 40 -6.87 -14.98 -14.90
N THR A 41 -6.00 -15.76 -15.55
CA THR A 41 -6.30 -17.15 -15.95
C THR A 41 -5.40 -18.19 -15.30
N VAL A 42 -4.54 -17.79 -14.36
CA VAL A 42 -3.60 -18.70 -13.68
C VAL A 42 -3.53 -18.43 -12.19
N ALA A 43 -3.32 -19.49 -11.42
CA ALA A 43 -3.05 -19.42 -9.99
C ALA A 43 -1.74 -20.15 -9.65
N LEU A 44 -0.98 -19.56 -8.72
CA LEU A 44 0.06 -20.26 -7.99
C LEU A 44 -0.63 -21.22 -7.01
N VAL A 45 -0.10 -22.43 -6.90
CA VAL A 45 -0.58 -23.46 -5.97
C VAL A 45 0.51 -23.75 -4.95
N GLU A 46 0.17 -23.62 -3.68
CA GLU A 46 1.03 -23.94 -2.54
C GLU A 46 0.50 -25.21 -1.88
N SER A 47 1.17 -26.35 -2.13
CA SER A 47 0.82 -27.65 -1.54
C SER A 47 1.75 -27.95 -0.36
N TRP A 48 1.15 -28.08 0.82
CA TRP A 48 1.84 -28.38 2.06
C TRP A 48 1.79 -29.88 2.40
N PRO A 49 2.78 -30.44 3.11
CA PRO A 49 2.82 -31.87 3.44
C PRO A 49 1.68 -32.35 4.34
N ASP A 50 1.02 -31.44 5.07
CA ASP A 50 -0.17 -31.74 5.89
C ASP A 50 -1.47 -31.81 5.07
N GLY A 51 -1.37 -31.80 3.74
CA GLY A 51 -2.50 -31.91 2.81
C GLY A 51 -3.15 -30.59 2.46
N ARG A 52 -2.78 -29.48 3.11
CA ARG A 52 -3.36 -28.16 2.78
C ARG A 52 -2.86 -27.68 1.44
N THR A 53 -3.77 -27.12 0.65
CA THR A 53 -3.47 -26.49 -0.64
C THR A 53 -4.09 -25.11 -0.71
N ILE A 54 -3.26 -24.10 -0.96
CA ILE A 54 -3.66 -22.70 -1.11
C ILE A 54 -3.48 -22.31 -2.59
N TYR A 55 -4.45 -21.58 -3.11
CA TYR A 55 -4.45 -21.07 -4.48
C TYR A 55 -4.39 -19.55 -4.47
N GLU A 56 -3.54 -19.00 -5.32
CA GLU A 56 -3.24 -17.58 -5.36
C GLU A 56 -3.31 -17.07 -6.81
N LEU A 57 -4.35 -16.30 -7.16
CA LEU A 57 -4.45 -15.65 -8.47
C LEU A 57 -3.19 -14.82 -8.75
N THR A 58 -2.67 -14.97 -9.96
CA THR A 58 -1.41 -14.36 -10.36
C THR A 58 -1.56 -13.66 -11.71
N SER A 59 -1.26 -12.36 -11.74
CA SER A 59 -1.25 -11.57 -12.96
C SER A 59 0.14 -11.01 -13.24
N THR A 60 0.26 -10.20 -14.30
CA THR A 60 1.49 -9.44 -14.60
C THR A 60 1.81 -8.37 -13.57
N ARG A 61 0.86 -8.04 -12.67
CA ARG A 61 1.11 -7.19 -11.51
C ARG A 61 1.68 -8.02 -10.38
N ARG A 62 2.83 -7.61 -9.85
CA ARG A 62 3.43 -8.21 -8.66
C ARG A 62 2.45 -8.10 -7.50
N ALA A 63 2.23 -9.23 -6.82
CA ALA A 63 1.42 -9.34 -5.63
C ALA A 63 2.19 -10.13 -4.58
N SER A 64 1.82 -10.00 -3.31
CA SER A 64 2.38 -10.83 -2.24
C SER A 64 1.29 -11.27 -1.28
N MET A 65 1.39 -12.51 -0.83
CA MET A 65 0.60 -13.03 0.29
C MET A 65 1.52 -13.71 1.28
N TRP A 66 1.13 -13.70 2.56
CA TRP A 66 1.80 -14.45 3.59
C TRP A 66 0.78 -15.32 4.34
N THR A 67 1.25 -16.46 4.84
CA THR A 67 0.45 -17.37 5.67
C THR A 67 1.18 -17.66 6.98
N PRO A 68 0.53 -17.48 8.15
CA PRO A 68 1.06 -17.95 9.42
C PRO A 68 0.81 -19.44 9.63
N PHE A 69 -0.04 -20.04 8.79
CA PHE A 69 -0.44 -21.43 8.89
C PHE A 69 0.42 -22.27 7.96
N PHE A 70 1.48 -22.87 8.50
CA PHE A 70 2.37 -23.78 7.79
C PHE A 70 2.77 -24.92 8.73
N PRO A 71 2.97 -26.15 8.22
CA PRO A 71 3.42 -27.25 9.04
C PRO A 71 4.88 -27.05 9.44
N ARG A 72 5.21 -27.43 10.68
CA ARG A 72 6.55 -27.31 11.27
C ARG A 72 7.33 -28.61 11.13
N VAL A 73 8.64 -28.53 11.02
CA VAL A 73 9.51 -29.71 11.05
C VAL A 73 9.49 -30.30 12.46
N ASP A 74 9.14 -31.59 12.57
CA ASP A 74 9.09 -32.28 13.85
C ASP A 74 10.45 -32.26 14.55
N GLY A 75 10.45 -31.96 15.85
CA GLY A 75 11.66 -31.89 16.66
C GLY A 75 12.60 -30.71 16.33
N TYR A 76 12.18 -29.77 15.48
CA TYR A 76 12.98 -28.57 15.21
C TYR A 76 13.21 -27.77 16.50
N LYS A 77 14.48 -27.47 16.78
CA LYS A 77 14.88 -26.59 17.87
C LYS A 77 15.30 -25.24 17.29
N LEU A 78 14.60 -24.20 17.71
CA LEU A 78 14.96 -22.83 17.37
C LEU A 78 16.36 -22.53 17.95
N PRO A 79 17.32 -22.04 17.14
CA PRO A 79 18.64 -21.66 17.66
C PRO A 79 18.52 -20.63 18.79
N GLU A 80 19.45 -20.69 19.74
CA GLU A 80 19.47 -19.75 20.87
C GLU A 80 19.56 -18.30 20.36
N GLY A 81 18.71 -17.41 20.89
CA GLY A 81 18.61 -16.02 20.48
C GLY A 81 17.94 -15.77 19.12
N ALA A 82 17.52 -16.80 18.39
CA ALA A 82 16.80 -16.62 17.13
C ALA A 82 15.32 -16.25 17.36
N THR A 83 14.77 -15.43 16.47
CA THR A 83 13.34 -15.10 16.45
C THR A 83 12.59 -16.16 15.64
N PRO A 84 11.46 -16.70 16.13
CA PRO A 84 10.70 -17.72 15.40
C PRO A 84 10.08 -17.15 14.12
N VAL A 85 9.94 -18.01 13.10
CA VAL A 85 9.11 -17.69 11.93
C VAL A 85 7.67 -17.47 12.37
N TYR A 86 7.14 -16.30 12.04
CA TYR A 86 5.74 -15.93 12.19
C TYR A 86 4.91 -16.36 10.98
N ALA A 87 5.40 -16.10 9.77
CA ALA A 87 4.71 -16.42 8.53
C ALA A 87 5.69 -16.75 7.38
N VAL A 88 5.20 -17.47 6.38
CA VAL A 88 5.89 -17.63 5.09
C VAL A 88 5.22 -16.70 4.09
N GLN A 89 6.02 -15.93 3.35
CA GLN A 89 5.56 -14.98 2.36
C GLN A 89 5.95 -15.43 0.95
N PHE A 90 4.99 -15.34 0.03
CA PHE A 90 5.12 -15.62 -1.39
C PHE A 90 4.83 -14.35 -2.19
N GLY A 91 5.89 -13.73 -2.71
CA GLY A 91 5.79 -12.69 -3.73
C GLY A 91 5.68 -13.34 -5.11
N ARG A 92 4.70 -12.95 -5.92
CA ARG A 92 4.42 -13.61 -7.21
C ARG A 92 4.16 -12.59 -8.31
N VAL A 93 4.59 -12.93 -9.52
CA VAL A 93 4.30 -12.19 -10.75
C VAL A 93 4.33 -13.12 -11.96
N LEU A 94 3.37 -12.95 -12.86
CA LEU A 94 3.32 -13.66 -14.14
C LEU A 94 4.26 -13.00 -15.14
N VAL A 95 5.23 -13.75 -15.67
CA VAL A 95 6.16 -13.32 -16.71
C VAL A 95 6.04 -14.30 -17.88
N GLY A 96 5.47 -13.82 -18.99
CA GLY A 96 5.10 -14.69 -20.10
C GLY A 96 4.09 -15.75 -19.65
N ARG A 97 4.49 -17.02 -19.64
CA ARG A 97 3.67 -18.16 -19.20
C ARG A 97 4.05 -18.71 -17.83
N ASN A 98 5.06 -18.15 -17.18
CA ASN A 98 5.63 -18.67 -15.95
C ASN A 98 5.35 -17.73 -14.78
N ILE A 99 5.17 -18.30 -13.59
CA ILE A 99 5.07 -17.53 -12.37
C ILE A 99 6.47 -17.42 -11.76
N HIS A 100 6.96 -16.19 -11.61
CA HIS A 100 8.15 -15.92 -10.83
C HIS A 100 7.73 -15.75 -9.37
N VAL A 101 8.31 -16.55 -8.47
CA VAL A 101 7.97 -16.56 -7.04
C VAL A 101 9.21 -16.22 -6.22
N ASP A 102 9.11 -15.17 -5.41
CA ASP A 102 10.07 -14.83 -4.36
C ASP A 102 9.52 -15.31 -3.02
N ILE A 103 10.25 -16.20 -2.34
CA ILE A 103 9.87 -16.79 -1.06
C ILE A 103 10.72 -16.16 0.04
N SER A 104 10.06 -15.70 1.11
CA SER A 104 10.70 -15.19 2.32
C SER A 104 9.99 -15.70 3.58
N VAL A 105 10.67 -15.64 4.72
CA VAL A 105 10.05 -15.86 6.04
C VAL A 105 9.96 -14.54 6.80
N LEU A 106 8.81 -14.28 7.41
CA LEU A 106 8.58 -13.16 8.32
C LEU A 106 8.86 -13.64 9.75
N LEU A 107 9.74 -12.96 10.48
CA LEU A 107 10.17 -13.36 11.83
C LEU A 107 9.44 -12.52 12.88
N GLY A 108 8.87 -13.18 13.88
CA GLY A 108 8.21 -12.54 15.05
C GLY A 108 6.90 -11.80 14.77
N SER A 109 6.70 -11.24 13.58
CA SER A 109 5.48 -10.53 13.17
C SER A 109 5.23 -10.64 11.66
N ALA A 110 4.07 -10.18 11.20
CA ALA A 110 3.74 -10.08 9.77
C ALA A 110 4.35 -8.84 9.08
N GLN A 111 5.16 -8.04 9.77
CA GLN A 111 5.73 -6.82 9.21
C GLN A 111 6.97 -7.13 8.33
N PRO A 112 7.03 -6.62 7.08
CA PRO A 112 8.23 -6.67 6.25
C PRO A 112 9.42 -5.86 6.84
N PRO A 113 10.65 -6.08 6.35
CA PRO A 113 11.04 -7.06 5.34
C PRO A 113 11.21 -8.48 5.91
N GLY A 114 10.86 -9.49 5.11
CA GLY A 114 11.16 -10.88 5.42
C GLY A 114 12.62 -11.25 5.13
N VAL A 115 13.07 -12.37 5.70
CA VAL A 115 14.35 -13.01 5.35
C VAL A 115 14.16 -13.78 4.04
N PRO A 116 14.85 -13.42 2.94
CA PRO A 116 14.72 -14.13 1.67
C PRO A 116 15.20 -15.59 1.78
N ILE A 117 14.46 -16.50 1.18
CA ILE A 117 14.75 -17.95 1.18
C ILE A 117 15.16 -18.43 -0.21
N ALA A 118 14.35 -18.11 -1.23
CA ALA A 118 14.55 -18.56 -2.59
C ALA A 118 13.79 -17.67 -3.58
N SER A 119 14.26 -17.62 -4.82
CA SER A 119 13.51 -17.12 -5.96
C SER A 119 13.44 -18.23 -7.00
N VAL A 120 12.24 -18.59 -7.44
CA VAL A 120 12.00 -19.72 -8.34
C VAL A 120 11.08 -19.34 -9.49
N VAL A 121 11.11 -20.14 -10.55
CA VAL A 121 10.21 -20.03 -11.70
C VAL A 121 9.33 -21.28 -11.72
N VAL A 122 8.02 -21.08 -11.64
CA VAL A 122 7.01 -22.12 -11.76
C VAL A 122 6.45 -22.07 -13.18
N SER A 123 6.72 -23.11 -13.95
CA SER A 123 6.25 -23.28 -15.34
C SER A 123 5.03 -24.20 -15.40
N PRO A 124 4.22 -24.15 -16.48
CA PRO A 124 3.07 -25.04 -16.63
C PRO A 124 3.48 -26.52 -16.51
N GLY A 125 2.77 -27.27 -15.65
CA GLY A 125 3.05 -28.70 -15.37
C GLY A 125 4.25 -28.97 -14.46
N SER A 126 5.02 -27.95 -14.08
CA SER A 126 6.15 -28.11 -13.15
C SER A 126 5.69 -28.25 -11.70
N ARG A 127 6.52 -28.93 -10.89
CA ARG A 127 6.44 -28.93 -9.43
C ARG A 127 7.80 -28.53 -8.87
N VAL A 128 7.82 -27.52 -8.03
CA VAL A 128 9.04 -26.96 -7.44
C VAL A 128 8.95 -27.11 -5.93
N VAL A 129 9.85 -27.90 -5.33
CA VAL A 129 9.88 -28.10 -3.88
C VAL A 129 10.84 -27.09 -3.25
N ILE A 130 10.40 -26.40 -2.19
CA ILE A 130 11.20 -25.39 -1.48
C ILE A 130 11.74 -25.97 -0.18
N ASP A 131 12.75 -26.84 -0.29
CA ASP A 131 13.36 -27.50 0.88
C ASP A 131 14.12 -26.55 1.80
N ALA A 132 14.53 -25.39 1.29
CA ALA A 132 15.28 -24.38 2.04
C ALA A 132 14.51 -23.85 3.27
N LEU A 133 13.18 -23.95 3.28
CA LEU A 133 12.32 -23.60 4.41
C LEU A 133 12.59 -24.44 5.67
N ALA A 134 13.08 -25.68 5.51
CA ALA A 134 13.38 -26.58 6.62
C ALA A 134 14.45 -26.02 7.58
N LYS A 135 15.35 -25.17 7.08
CA LYS A 135 16.36 -24.47 7.90
C LYS A 135 15.73 -23.56 8.97
N PHE A 136 14.49 -23.13 8.74
CA PHE A 136 13.72 -22.26 9.62
C PHE A 136 12.61 -23.02 10.38
N GLY A 137 12.67 -24.35 10.38
CA GLY A 137 11.69 -25.20 11.08
C GLY A 137 10.33 -25.26 10.39
N VAL A 138 10.25 -24.88 9.11
CA VAL A 138 9.05 -24.95 8.27
C VAL A 138 9.19 -26.14 7.33
N GLN A 139 8.18 -27.01 7.24
CA GLN A 139 8.28 -28.14 6.30
C GLN A 139 8.29 -27.64 4.84
N PRO A 140 8.93 -28.36 3.90
CA PRO A 140 8.99 -27.94 2.51
C PRO A 140 7.61 -27.79 1.88
N VAL A 141 7.39 -26.67 1.18
CA VAL A 141 6.20 -26.45 0.35
C VAL A 141 6.48 -26.86 -1.09
N THR A 142 5.50 -27.45 -1.76
CA THR A 142 5.55 -27.70 -3.20
C THR A 142 4.76 -26.64 -3.94
N LEU A 143 5.43 -25.90 -4.81
CA LEU A 143 4.82 -24.91 -5.69
C LEU A 143 4.49 -25.53 -7.04
N SER A 144 3.30 -25.24 -7.55
CA SER A 144 2.89 -25.57 -8.91
C SER A 144 1.95 -24.49 -9.44
N MET A 145 1.42 -24.65 -10.65
CA MET A 145 0.45 -23.72 -11.21
C MET A 145 -0.70 -24.44 -11.88
N VAL A 146 -1.88 -23.82 -11.84
CA VAL A 146 -3.11 -24.34 -12.44
C VAL A 146 -3.83 -23.26 -13.24
N ASP A 147 -4.64 -23.72 -14.19
CA ASP A 147 -5.55 -22.84 -14.91
C ASP A 147 -6.71 -22.40 -14.02
N VAL A 148 -7.12 -21.16 -14.25
CA VAL A 148 -8.26 -20.55 -13.57
C VAL A 148 -9.36 -20.30 -14.58
N ALA A 149 -10.53 -20.88 -14.33
CA ALA A 149 -11.69 -20.55 -15.13
C ALA A 149 -12.19 -19.15 -14.78
N PRO A 150 -12.55 -18.31 -15.77
CA PRO A 150 -13.22 -17.05 -15.52
C PRO A 150 -14.46 -17.26 -14.65
N MET A 151 -14.70 -16.33 -13.74
CA MET A 151 -15.91 -16.30 -12.93
C MET A 151 -16.47 -14.90 -12.84
N THR A 152 -17.79 -14.82 -12.68
CA THR A 152 -18.48 -13.60 -12.27
C THR A 152 -19.08 -13.87 -10.89
N PRO A 153 -18.68 -13.12 -9.85
CA PRO A 153 -19.28 -13.28 -8.53
C PRO A 153 -20.74 -12.81 -8.55
N TYR A 154 -21.56 -13.33 -7.64
CA TYR A 154 -22.88 -12.75 -7.35
C TYR A 154 -22.75 -11.65 -6.29
N LEU A 155 -23.75 -10.76 -6.23
CA LEU A 155 -23.80 -9.69 -5.23
C LEU A 155 -23.92 -10.28 -3.82
N PRO A 156 -23.06 -9.89 -2.87
CA PRO A 156 -23.12 -10.33 -1.49
C PRO A 156 -24.19 -9.54 -0.74
N THR A 157 -24.64 -10.07 0.39
CA THR A 157 -25.29 -9.24 1.41
C THR A 157 -24.22 -8.37 2.05
N VAL A 158 -24.50 -7.08 2.26
CA VAL A 158 -23.55 -6.16 2.91
C VAL A 158 -24.24 -5.47 4.08
N VAL A 159 -23.59 -5.50 5.25
CA VAL A 159 -24.09 -4.90 6.48
C VAL A 159 -23.00 -4.09 7.17
N SER A 160 -23.41 -3.07 7.92
CA SER A 160 -22.52 -2.24 8.73
C SER A 160 -23.02 -2.22 10.17
N VAL A 161 -22.09 -2.33 11.12
CA VAL A 161 -22.37 -2.17 12.55
C VAL A 161 -22.80 -0.73 12.88
N SER A 162 -22.32 0.24 12.10
CA SER A 162 -22.65 1.65 12.28
C SER A 162 -23.80 2.06 11.38
N PRO A 163 -24.89 2.65 11.92
CA PRO A 163 -25.97 3.22 11.12
C PRO A 163 -25.56 4.52 10.40
N GLN A 164 -24.38 5.07 10.74
CA GLN A 164 -23.84 6.29 10.11
C GLN A 164 -23.00 5.99 8.87
N ILE A 165 -22.78 4.70 8.54
CA ILE A 165 -22.08 4.28 7.33
C ILE A 165 -23.08 3.65 6.37
N GLU A 166 -23.27 4.32 5.23
CA GLU A 166 -24.07 3.82 4.12
C GLU A 166 -23.20 3.04 3.15
N VAL A 167 -23.67 1.87 2.73
CA VAL A 167 -23.12 1.14 1.59
C VAL A 167 -23.80 1.67 0.33
N ALA A 168 -23.24 2.72 -0.25
CA ALA A 168 -23.85 3.47 -1.35
C ALA A 168 -23.83 2.69 -2.68
N ASN A 169 -22.82 1.85 -2.92
CA ASN A 169 -22.77 0.99 -4.10
C ASN A 169 -21.95 -0.29 -3.89
N VAL A 170 -22.31 -1.34 -4.62
CA VAL A 170 -21.54 -2.60 -4.75
C VAL A 170 -21.55 -3.05 -6.21
N ASP A 171 -20.44 -2.83 -6.91
CA ASP A 171 -20.25 -3.29 -8.29
C ASP A 171 -19.51 -4.63 -8.33
N LEU A 172 -19.85 -5.48 -9.30
CA LEU A 172 -19.14 -6.72 -9.56
C LEU A 172 -17.89 -6.45 -10.42
N LEU A 173 -16.75 -6.93 -9.95
CA LEU A 173 -15.49 -6.94 -10.69
C LEU A 173 -15.29 -8.32 -11.32
N ASN A 174 -14.86 -8.34 -12.59
CA ASN A 174 -14.58 -9.58 -13.33
C ASN A 174 -13.13 -9.67 -13.83
N ALA A 175 -12.42 -8.53 -13.93
CA ALA A 175 -11.05 -8.48 -14.44
C ALA A 175 -10.27 -7.28 -13.87
N PRO A 176 -8.93 -7.41 -13.67
CA PRO A 176 -8.14 -8.63 -13.84
C PRO A 176 -8.42 -9.67 -12.75
N TYR A 177 -9.05 -9.27 -11.66
CA TYR A 177 -9.46 -10.16 -10.57
C TYR A 177 -10.97 -10.09 -10.40
N PRO A 178 -11.65 -11.23 -10.20
CA PRO A 178 -13.05 -11.22 -9.81
C PRO A 178 -13.18 -10.67 -8.38
N GLY A 179 -14.28 -9.98 -8.09
CA GLY A 179 -14.53 -9.44 -6.75
C GLY A 179 -15.57 -8.35 -6.73
N TYR A 180 -15.40 -7.41 -5.80
CA TYR A 180 -16.38 -6.38 -5.51
C TYR A 180 -15.72 -5.01 -5.42
N ARG A 181 -16.31 -4.00 -6.05
CA ARG A 181 -15.99 -2.60 -5.79
C ARG A 181 -17.09 -2.02 -4.92
N MET A 182 -16.72 -1.62 -3.71
CA MET A 182 -17.66 -1.07 -2.74
C MET A 182 -17.43 0.42 -2.59
N THR A 183 -18.51 1.18 -2.54
CA THR A 183 -18.50 2.60 -2.19
C THR A 183 -19.25 2.79 -0.89
N LEU A 184 -18.54 3.32 0.10
CA LEU A 184 -19.11 3.72 1.39
C LEU A 184 -19.36 5.21 1.39
N ARG A 185 -20.36 5.64 2.17
CA ARG A 185 -20.62 7.04 2.46
C ARG A 185 -20.79 7.25 3.96
N ASN A 186 -20.15 8.30 4.45
CA ASN A 186 -20.28 8.75 5.82
C ASN A 186 -21.48 9.69 5.96
N LEU A 187 -22.52 9.22 6.64
CA LEU A 187 -23.72 10.02 6.98
C LEU A 187 -23.60 10.72 8.34
N GLY A 188 -22.54 10.42 9.10
CA GLY A 188 -22.27 10.98 10.42
C GLY A 188 -21.67 12.38 10.37
N SER A 189 -21.52 12.97 11.55
CA SER A 189 -20.89 14.30 11.76
C SER A 189 -19.40 14.24 12.09
N LYS A 190 -18.85 13.03 12.33
CA LYS A 190 -17.43 12.79 12.61
C LYS A 190 -16.74 12.26 11.35
N GLY A 191 -15.44 12.52 11.19
CA GLY A 191 -14.65 11.83 10.17
C GLY A 191 -14.48 10.35 10.52
N VAL A 192 -14.43 9.49 9.51
CA VAL A 192 -14.10 8.07 9.67
C VAL A 192 -12.61 7.91 9.49
N SER A 193 -11.91 7.42 10.52
CA SER A 193 -10.48 7.10 10.44
C SER A 193 -10.25 5.82 9.66
N ASN A 194 -10.93 4.75 10.05
CA ASN A 194 -10.83 3.45 9.41
C ASN A 194 -12.08 2.58 9.63
N VAL A 195 -12.25 1.57 8.78
CA VAL A 195 -13.27 0.54 8.91
C VAL A 195 -12.63 -0.84 8.80
N HIS A 196 -13.04 -1.76 9.67
CA HIS A 196 -12.72 -3.17 9.51
C HIS A 196 -13.79 -3.84 8.67
N VAL A 197 -13.35 -4.77 7.83
CA VAL A 197 -14.20 -5.55 6.94
C VAL A 197 -13.92 -7.02 7.21
N GLN A 198 -14.97 -7.78 7.48
CA GLN A 198 -14.94 -9.23 7.54
C GLN A 198 -15.93 -9.79 6.52
N SER A 199 -15.49 -10.74 5.70
CA SER A 199 -16.37 -11.42 4.75
C SER A 199 -16.53 -12.90 5.07
N TYR A 200 -17.63 -13.49 4.59
CA TYR A 200 -18.02 -14.86 4.89
C TYR A 200 -18.48 -15.63 3.64
N ARG A 201 -18.25 -16.93 3.67
CA ARG A 201 -18.83 -17.93 2.75
C ARG A 201 -19.67 -18.89 3.58
N GLY A 202 -20.99 -18.75 3.52
CA GLY A 202 -21.90 -19.31 4.50
C GLY A 202 -21.55 -18.79 5.90
N GLN A 203 -21.15 -19.69 6.79
CA GLN A 203 -20.73 -19.34 8.17
C GLN A 203 -19.21 -19.23 8.32
N GLU A 204 -18.44 -19.53 7.27
CA GLU A 204 -16.98 -19.52 7.32
C GLU A 204 -16.42 -18.13 7.04
N LYS A 205 -15.51 -17.65 7.89
CA LYS A 205 -14.73 -16.44 7.60
C LYS A 205 -13.87 -16.66 6.36
N ALA A 206 -13.89 -15.68 5.45
CA ALA A 206 -13.19 -15.74 4.18
C ALA A 206 -12.03 -14.75 4.09
N LEU A 207 -12.32 -13.46 3.96
CA LEU A 207 -11.33 -12.39 3.87
C LEU A 207 -11.59 -11.36 4.95
N SER A 208 -10.52 -10.80 5.54
CA SER A 208 -10.61 -9.63 6.40
C SER A 208 -9.65 -8.54 5.94
N ALA A 209 -10.00 -7.28 6.20
CA ALA A 209 -9.16 -6.14 5.87
C ALA A 209 -9.49 -4.94 6.75
N LEU A 210 -8.47 -4.16 7.06
CA LEU A 210 -8.64 -2.81 7.60
C LEU A 210 -8.52 -1.80 6.45
N LYS A 211 -9.56 -1.00 6.20
CA LYS A 211 -9.57 0.07 5.21
C LYS A 211 -9.34 1.40 5.90
N ARG A 212 -8.38 2.18 5.39
CA ARG A 212 -7.93 3.44 5.98
C ARG A 212 -7.25 4.31 4.93
N ALA A 213 -7.12 5.61 5.20
CA ALA A 213 -6.23 6.46 4.43
C ALA A 213 -4.77 6.15 4.77
N GLU A 214 -3.90 6.42 3.81
CA GLU A 214 -2.48 6.11 3.92
C GLU A 214 -1.68 7.14 4.74
N ASP A 215 -2.11 8.39 4.75
CA ASP A 215 -1.37 9.53 5.28
C ASP A 215 -1.81 9.96 6.68
N GLY A 216 -2.70 9.20 7.32
CA GLY A 216 -3.22 9.53 8.65
C GLY A 216 -4.33 10.58 8.63
N ARG A 217 -4.90 10.89 7.47
CA ARG A 217 -6.17 11.60 7.37
C ARG A 217 -7.35 10.65 7.62
N PRO A 218 -8.54 11.18 7.94
CA PRO A 218 -9.76 10.41 7.87
C PRO A 218 -9.94 9.82 6.45
N MET A 219 -10.32 8.53 6.36
CA MET A 219 -10.67 7.91 5.07
C MET A 219 -11.96 8.50 4.47
N MET A 220 -12.84 9.05 5.30
CA MET A 220 -14.02 9.81 4.87
C MET A 220 -14.28 10.96 5.83
N HIS A 221 -14.41 12.18 5.31
CA HIS A 221 -14.96 13.30 6.07
C HIS A 221 -16.49 13.17 6.23
N PRO A 222 -17.15 13.94 7.11
CA PRO A 222 -18.60 14.02 7.16
C PRO A 222 -19.22 14.27 5.78
N GLY A 223 -20.19 13.45 5.39
CA GLY A 223 -20.82 13.50 4.05
C GLY A 223 -19.98 12.92 2.91
N GLY A 224 -18.71 12.60 3.16
CA GLY A 224 -17.77 12.08 2.18
C GLY A 224 -17.99 10.61 1.83
N SER A 225 -17.26 10.13 0.83
CA SER A 225 -17.33 8.76 0.34
C SER A 225 -15.95 8.14 0.14
N TYR A 226 -15.88 6.82 0.22
CA TYR A 226 -14.66 6.04 0.01
C TYR A 226 -14.96 4.79 -0.80
N THR A 227 -14.20 4.59 -1.88
CA THR A 227 -14.35 3.43 -2.77
C THR A 227 -13.13 2.54 -2.68
N PHE A 228 -13.35 1.23 -2.57
CA PHE A 228 -12.27 0.25 -2.58
C PHE A 228 -12.69 -1.07 -3.24
N ASP A 229 -11.68 -1.81 -3.70
CA ASP A 229 -11.85 -3.12 -4.28
C ASP A 229 -11.57 -4.22 -3.23
N MET A 230 -12.42 -5.23 -3.21
CA MET A 230 -12.24 -6.49 -2.49
C MET A 230 -12.14 -7.61 -3.52
N ASN A 231 -10.90 -7.94 -3.90
CA ASN A 231 -10.61 -8.93 -4.93
C ASN A 231 -10.56 -10.35 -4.33
N LEU A 232 -11.09 -11.33 -5.07
CA LEU A 232 -11.10 -12.75 -4.70
C LEU A 232 -9.84 -13.43 -5.22
N THR A 233 -8.70 -13.06 -4.66
CA THR A 233 -7.37 -13.49 -5.16
C THR A 233 -6.83 -14.76 -4.52
N SER A 234 -7.45 -15.25 -3.44
CA SER A 234 -6.97 -16.43 -2.72
C SER A 234 -8.11 -17.36 -2.29
N GLY A 235 -7.77 -18.63 -2.09
CA GLY A 235 -8.70 -19.62 -1.55
C GLY A 235 -8.07 -20.99 -1.33
N LEU A 236 -8.81 -21.84 -0.62
CA LEU A 236 -8.45 -23.24 -0.39
C LEU A 236 -9.09 -24.15 -1.43
N ALA A 237 -8.52 -25.35 -1.59
CA ALA A 237 -9.24 -26.45 -2.24
C ALA A 237 -10.51 -26.78 -1.45
N ASN A 238 -11.55 -27.20 -2.15
CA ASN A 238 -12.76 -27.76 -1.57
C ASN A 238 -13.28 -28.93 -2.41
N GLU A 239 -14.40 -29.51 -1.99
CA GLU A 239 -15.05 -30.64 -2.65
C GLU A 239 -15.42 -30.37 -4.13
N LEU A 240 -15.53 -29.10 -4.52
CA LEU A 240 -15.86 -28.66 -5.87
C LEU A 240 -14.62 -28.35 -6.73
N THR A 241 -13.42 -28.44 -6.17
CA THR A 241 -12.18 -28.12 -6.87
C THR A 241 -11.75 -29.31 -7.72
N ALA A 242 -11.87 -29.19 -9.05
CA ALA A 242 -11.44 -30.22 -9.98
C ALA A 242 -9.90 -30.34 -10.04
N PRO A 243 -9.33 -31.54 -10.26
CA PRO A 243 -7.89 -31.68 -10.45
C PRO A 243 -7.37 -30.78 -11.59
N GLY A 244 -6.31 -30.02 -11.33
CA GLY A 244 -5.65 -29.18 -12.33
C GLY A 244 -6.36 -27.87 -12.70
N ARG A 245 -7.51 -27.57 -12.09
CA ARG A 245 -8.24 -26.31 -12.28
C ARG A 245 -8.71 -25.76 -10.94
N TRP A 246 -8.69 -24.44 -10.81
CA TRP A 246 -9.26 -23.77 -9.65
C TRP A 246 -10.08 -22.56 -10.07
N THR A 247 -11.10 -22.23 -9.30
CA THR A 247 -11.89 -21.01 -9.50
C THR A 247 -12.14 -20.39 -8.13
N PRO A 248 -11.93 -19.07 -7.96
CA PRO A 248 -12.26 -18.42 -6.71
C PRO A 248 -13.73 -18.61 -6.34
N ARG A 249 -14.04 -18.46 -5.06
CA ARG A 249 -15.42 -18.50 -4.56
C ARG A 249 -15.89 -17.10 -4.22
N ALA A 250 -17.08 -16.76 -4.71
CA ALA A 250 -17.83 -15.58 -4.33
C ALA A 250 -18.06 -15.53 -2.80
N ILE A 251 -18.41 -14.35 -2.32
CA ILE A 251 -18.69 -14.05 -0.92
C ILE A 251 -20.20 -13.95 -0.72
N ASP A 252 -20.70 -14.50 0.37
CA ASP A 252 -22.12 -14.47 0.72
C ASP A 252 -22.49 -13.22 1.53
N LEU A 253 -21.63 -12.88 2.49
CA LEU A 253 -21.82 -11.75 3.42
C LEU A 253 -20.53 -10.95 3.56
N ILE A 254 -20.66 -9.63 3.51
CA ILE A 254 -19.62 -8.66 3.88
C ILE A 254 -20.15 -7.85 5.06
N GLU A 255 -19.38 -7.82 6.13
CA GLU A 255 -19.68 -7.12 7.36
C GLU A 255 -18.63 -6.05 7.63
N PHE A 256 -19.08 -4.81 7.83
CA PHE A 256 -18.28 -3.77 8.47
C PHE A 256 -18.54 -3.85 9.97
N ASP A 257 -17.77 -4.69 10.67
CA ASP A 257 -17.96 -5.05 12.09
C ASP A 257 -17.32 -4.05 13.07
N SER A 258 -16.52 -3.09 12.55
CA SER A 258 -15.92 -2.02 13.33
C SER A 258 -15.72 -0.75 12.49
N VAL A 259 -16.07 0.39 13.07
CA VAL A 259 -15.82 1.73 12.51
C VAL A 259 -15.10 2.57 13.57
N ARG A 260 -13.90 3.06 13.26
CA ARG A 260 -13.17 4.01 14.11
C ARG A 260 -13.37 5.42 13.59
N TRP A 261 -13.79 6.32 14.46
CA TRP A 261 -13.96 7.74 14.20
C TRP A 261 -12.65 8.51 14.38
N ASP A 262 -12.57 9.71 13.80
CA ASP A 262 -11.39 10.59 13.84
C ASP A 262 -11.06 11.15 15.24
N ASP A 263 -12.03 11.11 16.15
CA ASP A 263 -11.85 11.40 17.58
C ASP A 263 -11.39 10.17 18.40
N GLY A 264 -11.17 9.03 17.74
CA GLY A 264 -10.72 7.78 18.36
C GLY A 264 -11.83 6.93 18.98
N THR A 265 -13.10 7.34 18.90
CA THR A 265 -14.24 6.53 19.33
C THR A 265 -14.60 5.44 18.32
N TYR A 266 -15.43 4.48 18.73
CA TYR A 266 -15.77 3.30 17.91
C TYR A 266 -17.26 3.00 17.90
N ASP A 267 -17.71 2.49 16.75
CA ASP A 267 -18.87 1.61 16.67
C ASP A 267 -18.37 0.17 16.42
N GLY A 268 -18.97 -0.82 17.09
CA GLY A 268 -18.59 -2.22 16.97
C GLY A 268 -17.42 -2.65 17.85
N THR A 269 -16.77 -3.76 17.50
CA THR A 269 -15.65 -4.32 18.28
C THR A 269 -14.33 -4.03 17.57
N PRO A 270 -13.39 -3.29 18.19
CA PRO A 270 -12.09 -3.04 17.61
C PRO A 270 -11.37 -4.35 17.22
N PRO A 271 -10.93 -4.51 15.96
CA PRO A 271 -10.35 -5.78 15.50
C PRO A 271 -8.97 -6.04 16.11
N PHE A 272 -8.23 -4.98 16.47
CA PHE A 272 -6.87 -5.04 16.98
C PHE A 272 -6.70 -4.07 18.16
N PRO A 273 -7.35 -4.32 19.32
CA PRO A 273 -7.38 -3.37 20.44
C PRO A 273 -5.98 -2.94 20.91
N ASP A 274 -4.99 -3.84 20.80
CA ASP A 274 -3.60 -3.59 21.21
C ASP A 274 -2.77 -2.82 20.16
N ALA A 275 -3.23 -2.75 18.91
CA ALA A 275 -2.50 -2.12 17.79
C ALA A 275 -3.18 -0.86 17.25
N ASP A 276 -4.43 -0.60 17.65
CA ASP A 276 -5.24 0.49 17.10
C ASP A 276 -4.66 1.88 17.37
N ALA A 277 -4.03 2.10 18.53
CA ALA A 277 -3.33 3.35 18.83
C ALA A 277 -2.14 3.60 17.88
N LEU A 278 -1.57 2.56 17.27
CA LEU A 278 -0.41 2.66 16.40
C LEU A 278 -0.79 2.94 14.95
N ILE A 279 -2.00 2.56 14.52
CA ILE A 279 -2.42 2.64 13.12
C ILE A 279 -2.28 4.06 12.56
N GLU A 280 -2.81 5.03 13.28
CA GLU A 280 -2.79 6.44 12.87
C GLU A 280 -1.39 7.06 13.02
N SER A 281 -0.71 6.75 14.13
CA SER A 281 0.67 7.19 14.34
C SER A 281 1.64 6.65 13.30
N ASP A 282 1.49 5.40 12.86
CA ASP A 282 2.33 4.80 11.82
C ASP A 282 2.09 5.45 10.46
N SER A 283 0.85 5.80 10.13
CA SER A 283 0.55 6.56 8.91
C SER A 283 1.22 7.94 8.91
N GLY A 284 1.12 8.70 10.01
CA GLY A 284 1.79 10.00 10.14
C GLY A 284 3.31 9.88 10.09
N ARG A 285 3.89 8.95 10.85
CA ARG A 285 5.32 8.65 10.84
C ARG A 285 5.84 8.27 9.46
N ARG A 286 5.11 7.41 8.74
CA ARG A 286 5.46 6.99 7.38
C ARG A 286 5.49 8.17 6.42
N LEU A 287 4.48 9.04 6.47
CA LEU A 287 4.43 10.25 5.64
C LEU A 287 5.67 11.14 5.89
N GLN A 288 5.98 11.42 7.16
CA GLN A 288 7.10 12.30 7.49
C GLN A 288 8.45 11.66 7.15
N LEU A 289 8.62 10.36 7.38
CA LEU A 289 9.82 9.63 6.99
C LEU A 289 10.07 9.68 5.49
N ARG A 290 9.03 9.54 4.67
CA ARG A 290 9.16 9.67 3.21
C ARG A 290 9.71 11.05 2.83
N ARG A 291 9.12 12.11 3.38
CA ARG A 291 9.57 13.50 3.16
C ARG A 291 11.00 13.74 3.62
N ILE A 292 11.39 13.18 4.77
CA ILE A 292 12.76 13.27 5.30
C ILE A 292 13.76 12.54 4.39
N VAL A 293 13.43 11.31 3.97
CA VAL A 293 14.26 10.53 3.05
C VAL A 293 14.46 11.28 1.73
N ASP A 294 13.38 11.85 1.17
CA ASP A 294 13.45 12.66 -0.05
C ASP A 294 14.30 13.93 0.15
N ALA A 295 14.16 14.61 1.29
CA ALA A 295 14.98 15.78 1.65
C ALA A 295 16.48 15.43 1.77
N LEU A 296 16.81 14.30 2.40
CA LEU A 296 18.18 13.80 2.52
C LEU A 296 18.77 13.44 1.15
N ARG A 297 18.03 12.71 0.32
CA ARG A 297 18.45 12.36 -1.05
C ARG A 297 18.67 13.60 -1.91
N ALA A 298 17.80 14.60 -1.80
CA ALA A 298 17.95 15.86 -2.51
C ALA A 298 19.22 16.62 -2.08
N ALA A 299 19.54 16.64 -0.77
CA ALA A 299 20.78 17.23 -0.28
C ALA A 299 22.02 16.51 -0.82
N PHE A 300 21.98 15.19 -0.96
CA PHE A 300 23.07 14.40 -1.55
C PHE A 300 23.29 14.65 -3.04
N ALA A 301 22.25 15.03 -3.77
CA ALA A 301 22.34 15.33 -5.20
C ALA A 301 23.00 16.69 -5.50
N GLU A 302 23.15 17.56 -4.49
CA GLU A 302 23.78 18.86 -4.66
C GLU A 302 25.31 18.76 -4.69
N PRO A 303 26.00 19.55 -5.55
CA PRO A 303 27.45 19.62 -5.59
C PRO A 303 27.99 20.43 -4.40
N SER A 304 27.93 19.85 -3.21
CA SER A 304 28.36 20.45 -1.94
C SER A 304 29.40 19.57 -1.24
N SER A 305 30.34 20.21 -0.52
CA SER A 305 31.27 19.51 0.40
C SER A 305 30.54 18.97 1.63
N GLY A 306 31.18 18.13 2.44
CA GLY A 306 30.54 17.37 3.53
C GLY A 306 29.64 18.22 4.43
N PHE A 307 30.17 19.29 5.03
CA PHE A 307 29.37 20.21 5.85
C PHE A 307 28.33 21.02 5.06
N GLY A 308 28.58 21.30 3.77
CA GLY A 308 27.59 21.90 2.89
C GLY A 308 26.38 20.99 2.65
N VAL A 309 26.61 19.69 2.47
CA VAL A 309 25.54 18.68 2.36
C VAL A 309 24.76 18.58 3.66
N LEU A 310 25.43 18.61 4.82
CA LEU A 310 24.78 18.60 6.14
C LEU A 310 23.89 19.83 6.34
N ALA A 311 24.38 21.03 6.01
CA ALA A 311 23.60 22.25 6.09
C ALA A 311 22.39 22.23 5.14
N SER A 312 22.58 21.74 3.90
CA SER A 312 21.48 21.57 2.94
C SER A 312 20.42 20.61 3.45
N ALA A 313 20.82 19.43 3.97
CA ALA A 313 19.92 18.45 4.57
C ALA A 313 19.12 19.05 5.73
N LYS A 314 19.79 19.75 6.65
CA LYS A 314 19.16 20.41 7.80
C LYS A 314 18.12 21.44 7.36
N ASN A 315 18.49 22.35 6.46
CA ASN A 315 17.57 23.36 5.94
C ASN A 315 16.34 22.74 5.27
N ARG A 316 16.54 21.70 4.46
CA ARG A 316 15.44 20.99 3.78
C ARG A 316 14.52 20.27 4.76
N ILE A 317 15.06 19.67 5.82
CA ILE A 317 14.27 19.06 6.88
C ILE A 317 13.53 20.13 7.67
N ASP A 318 14.15 21.28 7.95
CA ASP A 318 13.58 22.31 8.80
C ASP A 318 12.31 22.93 8.23
N VAL A 319 12.26 23.09 6.90
CA VAL A 319 11.09 23.64 6.18
C VAL A 319 9.96 22.64 5.97
N LEU A 320 10.16 21.35 6.26
CA LEU A 320 9.06 20.37 6.18
C LEU A 320 7.95 20.76 7.16
N THR A 321 6.68 20.64 6.75
CA THR A 321 5.55 20.86 7.67
C THR A 321 5.64 19.88 8.85
N ASP A 322 5.38 20.38 10.06
CA ASP A 322 5.41 19.57 11.28
C ASP A 322 4.26 18.56 11.35
N ALA A 323 3.08 18.93 10.83
CA ALA A 323 1.92 18.07 10.62
C ALA A 323 0.92 18.72 9.65
N GLU A 324 0.05 17.93 9.03
CA GLU A 324 -1.03 18.46 8.20
C GLU A 324 -2.25 18.81 9.07
N PRO A 325 -2.96 19.92 8.80
CA PRO A 325 -4.05 20.39 9.65
C PRO A 325 -5.23 19.42 9.72
N ASP A 326 -5.45 18.67 8.64
CA ASP A 326 -6.58 17.75 8.43
C ASP A 326 -6.30 16.29 8.83
N GLN A 327 -5.12 16.00 9.37
CA GLN A 327 -4.80 14.69 9.95
C GLN A 327 -5.45 14.48 11.31
N VAL A 328 -5.61 13.21 11.69
CA VAL A 328 -5.96 12.83 13.05
C VAL A 328 -4.79 13.11 14.02
N ASP A 329 -5.10 13.36 15.29
CA ASP A 329 -4.11 13.86 16.25
C ASP A 329 -2.93 12.90 16.47
N ALA A 330 -3.18 11.60 16.52
CA ALA A 330 -2.15 10.59 16.66
C ALA A 330 -1.14 10.60 15.49
N ALA A 331 -1.59 10.93 14.27
CA ALA A 331 -0.72 11.08 13.11
C ALA A 331 0.10 12.37 13.19
N LYS A 332 -0.54 13.48 13.60
CA LYS A 332 0.13 14.79 13.78
C LYS A 332 1.28 14.70 14.78
N LEU A 333 1.03 14.12 15.96
CA LEU A 333 2.05 13.92 17.00
C LEU A 333 3.19 13.04 16.50
N ALA A 334 2.89 11.99 15.73
CA ALA A 334 3.90 11.11 15.17
C ALA A 334 4.78 11.80 14.11
N MET A 335 4.22 12.66 13.27
CA MET A 335 5.00 13.48 12.31
C MET A 335 5.96 14.43 13.03
N GLN A 336 5.45 15.16 14.02
CA GLN A 336 6.24 16.08 14.84
C GLN A 336 7.39 15.37 15.53
N SER A 337 7.10 14.26 16.20
CA SER A 337 8.08 13.43 16.90
C SER A 337 9.15 12.90 15.94
N THR A 338 8.75 12.42 14.77
CA THR A 338 9.68 11.91 13.74
C THR A 338 10.65 12.98 13.27
N LYS A 339 10.14 14.17 12.92
CA LYS A 339 10.98 15.30 12.51
C LYS A 339 11.93 15.74 13.63
N ALA A 340 11.43 15.79 14.87
CA ALA A 340 12.24 16.13 16.03
C ALA A 340 13.37 15.11 16.29
N SER A 341 13.12 13.81 16.11
CA SER A 341 14.17 12.79 16.23
C SER A 341 15.30 12.98 15.22
N VAL A 342 14.98 13.29 13.96
CA VAL A 342 16.00 13.51 12.92
C VAL A 342 16.80 14.78 13.18
N ARG A 343 16.13 15.86 13.59
CA ARG A 343 16.79 17.10 14.03
C ARG A 343 17.74 16.85 15.20
N ALA A 344 17.32 16.04 16.17
CA ALA A 344 18.15 15.68 17.32
C ALA A 344 19.38 14.85 16.92
N ASP A 345 19.26 13.94 15.95
CA ASP A 345 20.40 13.19 15.40
C ASP A 345 21.41 14.13 14.72
N ILE A 346 20.94 15.06 13.88
CA ILE A 346 21.78 16.07 13.22
C ILE A 346 22.47 16.94 14.26
N ALA A 347 21.73 17.48 15.22
CA ALA A 347 22.30 18.33 16.27
C ALA A 347 23.28 17.58 17.18
N ARG A 348 23.08 16.27 17.41
CA ARG A 348 24.04 15.44 18.13
C ARG A 348 25.32 15.27 17.33
N PHE A 349 25.22 14.95 16.05
CA PHE A 349 26.38 14.84 15.17
C PHE A 349 27.16 16.16 15.11
N GLU A 350 26.50 17.31 14.88
CA GLU A 350 27.13 18.63 14.84
C GLU A 350 27.92 18.94 16.13
N ARG A 351 27.36 18.59 17.31
CA ARG A 351 28.04 18.79 18.60
C ARG A 351 29.28 17.91 18.76
N ASP A 352 29.16 16.63 18.39
CA ASP A 352 30.21 15.63 18.63
C ASP A 352 31.34 15.70 17.57
N HIS A 353 31.06 16.27 16.39
CA HIS A 353 31.91 16.18 15.20
C HIS A 353 32.23 17.53 14.55
N SER A 354 32.19 18.63 15.32
CA SER A 354 32.35 20.02 14.85
C SER A 354 33.63 20.34 14.06
N MET A 355 34.67 19.48 14.12
CA MET A 355 35.91 19.60 13.33
C MET A 355 36.23 18.35 12.48
N SER A 356 35.22 17.55 12.13
CA SER A 356 35.43 16.33 11.34
C SER A 356 35.76 16.61 9.88
N SER A 357 36.38 15.65 9.19
CA SER A 357 36.61 15.77 7.75
C SER A 357 35.30 15.59 6.96
N ASP A 358 35.27 16.11 5.74
CA ASP A 358 34.12 15.98 4.84
C ASP A 358 33.68 14.52 4.60
N GLY A 359 34.64 13.58 4.60
CA GLY A 359 34.36 12.15 4.47
C GLY A 359 33.51 11.61 5.63
N VAL A 360 33.85 11.99 6.87
CA VAL A 360 33.10 11.58 8.07
C VAL A 360 31.66 12.09 8.03
N VAL A 361 31.45 13.32 7.57
CA VAL A 361 30.10 13.90 7.44
C VAL A 361 29.27 13.14 6.39
N ARG A 362 29.86 12.82 5.24
CA ARG A 362 29.16 12.07 4.18
C ARG A 362 28.86 10.63 4.59
N ASP A 363 29.79 9.95 5.26
CA ASP A 363 29.60 8.58 5.74
C ASP A 363 28.48 8.52 6.80
N TRP A 364 28.45 9.51 7.70
CA TRP A 364 27.41 9.63 8.70
C TRP A 364 26.04 9.91 8.07
N LEU A 365 25.94 10.88 7.15
CA LEU A 365 24.69 11.16 6.43
C LEU A 365 24.20 9.96 5.61
N THR A 366 25.12 9.18 5.02
CA THR A 366 24.76 7.98 4.25
C THR A 366 24.18 6.92 5.18
N SER A 367 24.80 6.75 6.36
CA SER A 367 24.30 5.87 7.41
C SER A 367 22.94 6.33 7.95
N LEU A 368 22.75 7.64 8.11
CA LEU A 368 21.49 8.27 8.53
C LEU A 368 20.37 7.97 7.53
N LEU A 369 20.62 8.23 6.24
CA LEU A 369 19.69 7.96 5.15
C LEU A 369 19.28 6.48 5.14
N ARG A 370 20.27 5.56 5.13
CA ARG A 370 20.01 4.12 5.14
C ARG A 370 19.16 3.68 6.34
N ARG A 371 19.40 4.26 7.51
CA ARG A 371 18.63 3.97 8.74
C ARG A 371 17.17 4.42 8.60
N TYR A 372 16.93 5.61 8.06
CA TYR A 372 15.57 6.13 7.86
C TYR A 372 14.82 5.44 6.72
N GLU A 373 15.52 5.05 5.64
CA GLU A 373 14.97 4.20 4.59
C GLU A 373 14.55 2.83 5.16
N ALA A 374 15.41 2.19 5.96
CA ALA A 374 15.07 0.94 6.62
C ALA A 374 13.86 1.09 7.56
N TRP A 375 13.73 2.21 8.27
CA TRP A 375 12.56 2.48 9.10
C TRP A 375 11.29 2.68 8.26
N LEU A 376 11.38 3.46 7.18
CA LEU A 376 10.26 3.68 6.27
C LEU A 376 9.75 2.37 5.66
N THR A 377 10.65 1.47 5.27
CA THR A 377 10.31 0.15 4.73
C THR A 377 9.54 -0.71 5.73
N ARG A 378 9.87 -0.65 7.03
CA ARG A 378 9.13 -1.40 8.08
C ARG A 378 7.69 -0.92 8.27
N LEU A 379 7.43 0.36 8.02
CA LEU A 379 6.10 0.98 8.23
C LEU A 379 5.24 1.00 6.97
N SER A 380 5.83 0.80 5.80
CA SER A 380 5.09 0.80 4.54
C SER A 380 4.38 -0.54 4.36
N PRO A 381 3.08 -0.56 3.99
CA PRO A 381 2.46 -1.80 3.56
C PRO A 381 3.23 -2.36 2.33
N PRO A 382 3.34 -3.70 2.21
CA PRO A 382 3.99 -4.34 1.07
C PRO A 382 3.29 -4.07 -0.27
#